data_AF-A0A1E3L0W8-F1
#
_entry.id   AF-A0A1E3L0W8-F1
#
_cell.length_a   1.000
_cell.length_b   1.000
_cell.length_c   1.000
_cell.angle_alpha   90.00
_cell.angle_beta   90.00
_cell.angle_gamma   90.00
#
_symmetry.space_group_name_H-M   'P 1'
#
loop_
_entity.id
_entity.type
_entity.pdbx_description
1 polymer ?
#
loop_
_entity_poly.entity_id
_entity_poly.type
_entity_poly.pdbx_seq_one_letter_code
_entity_poly.pdbx_strand_id
1 'polypeptide(L)'
;MSESILSLEGLEAVTHYFEYDEYEMSFEGLVIELYTSKMYTAKFDFIEWKELALAFGLDKESIFDEKFWDNFMEWGNAFKVNE
;
A
#
# COMPACT_ATOMS: atom_id res chain seq x y z
N MET A 1 -19.70 5.65 -13.95
CA MET A 1 -19.32 4.58 -13.02
C MET A 1 -17.97 5.00 -12.46
N SER A 2 -17.87 5.27 -11.16
CA SER A 2 -16.55 5.53 -10.57
C SER A 2 -15.77 4.22 -10.66
N GLU A 3 -14.73 4.19 -11.48
CA GLU A 3 -13.78 3.09 -11.45
C GLU A 3 -13.25 3.01 -10.02
N SER A 4 -13.50 1.91 -9.32
CA SER A 4 -12.93 1.73 -8.00
C SER A 4 -11.42 1.66 -8.16
N ILE A 5 -10.71 2.43 -7.34
CA ILE A 5 -9.24 2.50 -7.34
C ILE A 5 -8.63 1.12 -7.08
N LEU A 6 -9.32 0.30 -6.30
CA LEU A 6 -8.97 -1.07 -5.98
C LEU A 6 -9.83 -2.02 -6.81
N SER A 7 -9.24 -3.14 -7.24
CA SER A 7 -10.03 -4.26 -7.75
C SER A 7 -11.00 -4.76 -6.67
N LEU A 8 -12.13 -5.36 -7.06
CA LEU A 8 -13.08 -5.91 -6.08
C LEU A 8 -12.39 -6.97 -5.21
N GLU A 9 -11.62 -7.85 -5.84
CA GLU A 9 -10.84 -8.90 -5.16
C GLU A 9 -9.78 -8.31 -4.22
N GLY A 10 -9.06 -7.29 -4.64
CA GLY A 10 -8.07 -6.59 -3.81
C GLY A 10 -8.72 -5.90 -2.61
N LEU A 11 -9.87 -5.25 -2.79
CA LEU A 11 -10.62 -4.63 -1.70
C LEU A 11 -11.15 -5.66 -0.70
N GLU A 12 -11.68 -6.78 -1.18
CA GLU A 12 -12.14 -7.89 -0.34
C GLU A 12 -10.99 -8.47 0.49
N ALA A 13 -9.82 -8.68 -0.12
CA ALA A 13 -8.63 -9.16 0.59
C ALA A 13 -8.14 -8.17 1.67
N VAL A 14 -7.99 -6.89 1.33
CA VAL A 14 -7.56 -5.84 2.27
C VAL A 14 -8.53 -5.75 3.46
N THR A 15 -9.83 -5.79 3.18
CA THR A 15 -10.88 -5.74 4.21
C THR A 15 -10.84 -6.96 5.09
N HIS A 16 -10.68 -8.15 4.51
CA HIS A 16 -10.54 -9.40 5.25
C HIS A 16 -9.41 -9.30 6.27
N TYR A 17 -8.19 -8.98 5.84
CA TYR A 17 -7.05 -8.88 6.76
C TYR A 17 -7.25 -7.84 7.86
N PHE A 18 -7.89 -6.70 7.52
CA PHE A 18 -8.21 -5.68 8.51
C PHE A 18 -9.18 -6.18 9.59
N GLU A 19 -10.22 -6.91 9.20
CA GLU A 19 -11.25 -7.44 10.13
C GLU A 19 -10.71 -8.54 11.06
N TYR A 20 -9.62 -9.20 10.68
CA TYR A 20 -8.95 -10.24 11.49
C TYR A 20 -7.73 -9.72 12.26
N ASP A 21 -7.57 -8.39 12.38
CA ASP A 21 -6.43 -7.73 13.04
C ASP A 21 -5.05 -8.05 12.41
N GLU A 22 -5.04 -8.52 11.16
CA GLU A 22 -3.84 -8.81 10.36
C GLU A 22 -3.37 -7.53 9.62
N TYR A 23 -3.07 -6.48 10.39
CA TYR A 23 -2.82 -5.14 9.85
C TYR A 23 -1.62 -5.03 8.91
N GLU A 24 -0.58 -5.84 9.12
CA GLU A 24 0.60 -5.90 8.24
C GLU A 24 0.20 -6.36 6.83
N MET A 25 -0.55 -7.46 6.74
CA MET A 25 -1.05 -7.99 5.48
C MET A 25 -2.07 -7.04 4.82
N SER A 26 -2.97 -6.46 5.62
CA SER A 26 -3.94 -5.49 5.12
C SER A 26 -3.25 -4.27 4.49
N PHE A 27 -2.24 -3.73 5.17
CA PHE A 27 -1.47 -2.58 4.69
C PHE A 27 -0.65 -2.92 3.45
N GLU A 28 0.09 -4.03 3.47
CA GLU A 28 0.92 -4.47 2.34
C GLU A 28 0.06 -4.69 1.09
N GLY A 29 -1.06 -5.41 1.21
CA GLY A 29 -2.00 -5.65 0.11
C GLY A 29 -2.60 -4.35 -0.46
N LEU A 30 -2.96 -3.41 0.41
CA LEU A 30 -3.49 -2.10 -0.02
C LEU A 30 -2.46 -1.34 -0.87
N VAL A 31 -1.21 -1.28 -0.39
CA VAL A 31 -0.14 -0.56 -1.08
C VAL A 31 0.19 -1.23 -2.42
N ILE A 32 0.18 -2.58 -2.48
CA ILE A 32 0.36 -3.35 -3.72
C ILE A 32 -0.69 -2.99 -4.78
N GLU A 33 -1.96 -2.98 -4.41
CA GLU A 33 -3.04 -2.62 -5.32
C GLU A 33 -2.90 -1.18 -5.82
N LEU A 34 -2.54 -0.24 -4.94
CA LEU A 34 -2.35 1.17 -5.30
C LEU A 34 -1.20 1.37 -6.29
N TYR A 35 -0.02 0.77 -6.05
CA TYR A 35 1.10 0.96 -6.98
C TYR A 35 0.91 0.18 -8.29
N THR A 36 0.27 -0.99 -8.25
CA THR A 36 0.01 -1.82 -9.43
C THR A 36 -1.02 -1.17 -10.35
N SER A 37 -2.08 -0.59 -9.77
CA SER A 37 -3.10 0.16 -10.52
C SER A 37 -2.60 1.53 -11.01
N LYS A 38 -1.42 1.98 -10.56
CA LYS A 38 -0.88 3.33 -10.79
C LYS A 38 -1.85 4.44 -10.37
N MET A 39 -2.75 4.14 -9.45
CA MET A 39 -3.75 5.08 -8.97
C MET A 39 -3.16 5.91 -7.85
N TYR A 40 -3.14 7.22 -8.06
CA TYR A 40 -2.63 8.18 -7.09
C TYR A 40 -3.78 8.93 -6.44
N THR A 41 -3.75 9.07 -5.12
CA THR A 41 -4.54 10.11 -4.46
C THR A 41 -3.62 11.30 -4.23
N ALA A 42 -4.08 12.52 -4.53
CA ALA A 42 -3.31 13.76 -4.36
C ALA A 42 -2.90 14.09 -2.90
N LYS A 43 -3.10 13.14 -1.96
CA LYS A 43 -2.75 13.24 -0.55
C LYS A 43 -1.76 12.16 -0.11
N PHE A 44 -1.10 11.50 -1.06
CA PHE A 44 -0.22 10.38 -0.77
C PHE A 44 1.22 10.87 -0.55
N ASP A 45 1.67 10.95 0.70
CA ASP A 45 3.08 11.08 1.05
C ASP A 45 3.63 9.71 1.45
N PHE A 46 4.40 9.09 0.56
CA PHE A 46 4.97 7.77 0.79
C PHE A 46 5.94 7.72 1.97
N ILE A 47 6.56 8.85 2.34
CA ILE A 47 7.44 8.94 3.50
C ILE A 47 6.58 8.87 4.76
N GLU A 48 5.52 9.67 4.85
CA GLU A 48 4.61 9.63 6.01
C GLU A 48 3.98 8.24 6.19
N TRP A 49 3.60 7.58 5.09
CA TRP A 49 3.04 6.23 5.13
C TRP A 49 4.06 5.19 5.59
N LYS A 50 5.32 5.30 5.14
CA LYS A 50 6.40 4.44 5.63
C LYS A 50 6.63 4.65 7.12
N GLU A 51 6.71 5.90 7.57
CA GLU A 51 6.90 6.23 8.98
C GLU A 51 5.75 5.72 9.85
N LEU A 52 4.51 5.79 9.36
CA LEU A 52 3.34 5.23 10.01
C LEU A 52 3.46 3.71 10.15
N ALA A 53 3.79 3.01 9.05
CA ALA A 53 3.95 1.57 9.05
C ALA A 53 5.03 1.11 10.05
N LEU A 54 6.17 1.81 10.08
CA LEU A 54 7.25 1.59 11.05
C LEU A 54 6.77 1.81 12.50
N ALA A 55 6.01 2.89 12.75
CA ALA A 55 5.52 3.21 14.10
C ALA A 55 4.55 2.14 14.65
N PHE A 56 3.78 1.49 13.77
CA PHE A 56 2.91 0.37 14.12
C PHE A 56 3.59 -1.00 14.01
N GLY A 57 4.85 -1.05 13.56
CA GLY A 57 5.61 -2.27 13.37
C GLY A 57 5.04 -3.18 12.28
N LEU A 58 4.51 -2.58 11.22
CA LEU A 58 3.99 -3.24 10.01
C LEU A 58 5.09 -3.46 8.95
N ASP A 59 6.34 -3.16 9.28
CA ASP A 59 7.53 -3.31 8.43
C ASP A 59 8.36 -4.55 8.76
N LYS A 60 7.89 -5.36 9.71
CA LYS A 60 8.69 -6.44 10.30
C LYS A 60 8.96 -7.53 9.30
N GLU A 61 8.00 -7.85 8.43
CA GLU A 61 8.14 -8.79 7.33
C GLU A 61 7.32 -8.31 6.12
N SER A 62 7.79 -8.59 4.90
CA SER A 62 6.93 -8.50 3.73
C SER A 62 6.33 -9.88 3.46
N ILE A 63 5.02 -10.00 3.52
CA ILE A 63 4.28 -11.27 3.44
C ILE A 63 3.91 -11.60 1.98
N PHE A 64 3.56 -10.61 1.18
CA PHE A 64 3.10 -10.80 -0.20
C PHE A 64 4.20 -10.56 -1.24
N ASP A 65 5.09 -9.61 -0.99
CA ASP A 65 6.20 -9.28 -1.90
C ASP A 65 7.49 -9.01 -1.11
N GLU A 66 8.50 -9.87 -1.25
CA GLU A 66 9.81 -9.68 -0.60
C GLU A 66 10.47 -8.33 -0.95
N LYS A 67 10.10 -7.73 -2.10
CA LYS A 67 10.59 -6.42 -2.56
C LYS A 67 9.63 -5.28 -2.25
N PHE A 68 8.59 -5.53 -1.46
CA PHE A 68 7.54 -4.57 -1.14
C PHE A 68 8.11 -3.19 -0.77
N TRP A 69 9.03 -3.12 0.19
CA TRP A 69 9.58 -1.85 0.66
C TRP A 69 10.42 -1.12 -0.40
N ASP A 70 11.16 -1.86 -1.22
CA ASP A 70 11.93 -1.29 -2.32
C ASP A 70 10.98 -0.75 -3.40
N ASN A 71 9.99 -1.56 -3.82
CA ASN A 71 8.97 -1.18 -4.79
C ASN A 71 8.14 0.01 -4.31
N PHE A 72 7.77 0.05 -3.02
CA PHE A 72 7.02 1.14 -2.41
C PHE A 72 7.80 2.46 -2.45
N MET A 73 9.10 2.40 -2.11
CA MET A 73 9.97 3.57 -2.14
C MET A 73 10.28 4.03 -3.56
N GLU A 74 10.54 3.10 -4.49
CA GLU A 74 10.74 3.42 -5.90
C GLU A 74 9.50 4.05 -6.51
N TRP A 75 8.33 3.45 -6.25
CA TRP A 75 7.04 3.97 -6.67
C TRP A 75 6.83 5.39 -6.12
N GLY A 76 6.91 5.59 -4.80
CA GLY A 76 6.75 6.92 -4.19
C GLY A 76 7.72 7.98 -4.73
N ASN A 77 8.99 7.61 -4.94
CA ASN A 77 10.00 8.50 -5.52
C ASN A 77 9.68 8.89 -6.97
N ALA A 78 9.18 7.96 -7.79
CA ALA A 78 8.78 8.26 -9.16
C ALA A 78 7.66 9.31 -9.22
N PHE A 79 6.79 9.39 -8.21
CA PHE A 79 5.74 10.42 -8.15
C PHE A 79 6.27 11.78 -7.67
N LYS A 80 7.25 11.83 -6.76
CA LYS A 80 7.90 13.09 -6.34
C LYS A 80 8.59 13.85 -7.48
N VAL A 81 9.03 13.15 -8.53
CA VAL A 81 9.72 13.75 -9.69
C VAL A 81 8.73 14.33 -10.72
N ASN A 82 7.43 13.98 -10.62
CA ASN A 82 6.39 14.37 -11.56
C ASN A 82 5.44 15.47 -11.02
N GLU A 83 5.67 16.00 -9.82
CA GLU A 83 5.05 17.24 -9.28
C GLU A 83 5.94 18.46 -9.51
#